data_AF-A0A2V9D945-F1
#
_entry.id   AF-A0A2V9D945-F1
#
_cell.length_a   1.000
_cell.length_b   1.000
_cell.length_c   1.000
_cell.angle_alpha   90.00
_cell.angle_beta   90.00
_cell.angle_gamma   90.00
#
_symmetry.space_group_name_H-M   'P 1'
#
loop_
_entity.id
_entity.type
_entity.pdbx_description
1 polymer ?
#
loop_
_entity_poly.entity_id
_entity_poly.type
_entity_poly.pdbx_seq_one_letter_code
_entity_poly.pdbx_strand_id
1 'polypeptide(L)' 'MCGDFFRPLLAHHGTAAFDTDKRLTLKGTVTEWFWSNPHCLLQLDVKGENGEVVHWIVETQNPVNMCS' A
#
# COMPACT_ATOMS: atom_id res chain seq x y z
N MET A 1 -16.01 -43.07 -2.68
CA MET A 1 -15.79 -42.04 -3.71
C MET A 1 -15.57 -40.72 -2.99
N CYS A 2 -14.45 -40.06 -3.29
CA CYS A 2 -14.00 -38.81 -2.69
C CYS A 2 -14.93 -37.66 -3.08
N GLY A 3 -15.25 -36.78 -2.13
CA GLY A 3 -16.05 -35.59 -2.35
C GLY A 3 -15.47 -34.43 -1.55
N ASP A 4 -14.26 -34.02 -1.91
CA ASP A 4 -13.63 -32.82 -1.36
C ASP A 4 -14.42 -31.58 -1.82
N PHE A 5 -15.14 -30.98 -0.89
CA PHE A 5 -15.76 -29.67 -1.04
C PHE A 5 -14.68 -28.61 -1.22
N PHE A 6 -14.39 -28.22 -2.47
CA PHE A 6 -13.62 -27.00 -2.73
C PHE A 6 -14.47 -25.78 -2.33
N ARG A 7 -14.29 -25.32 -1.10
CA ARG A 7 -14.77 -24.00 -0.67
C ARG A 7 -13.87 -22.95 -1.33
N PRO A 8 -14.41 -21.98 -2.08
CA PRO A 8 -13.59 -20.87 -2.56
C PRO A 8 -12.97 -20.16 -1.34
N LEU A 9 -11.64 -19.99 -1.34
CA LEU A 9 -11.00 -19.07 -0.39
C LEU A 9 -11.49 -17.65 -0.70
N LEU A 10 -11.93 -16.94 0.34
CA LEU A 10 -12.20 -15.51 0.29
C LEU A 10 -10.86 -14.78 0.07
N ALA A 11 -10.46 -14.60 -1.18
CA ALA A 11 -9.41 -13.65 -1.51
C ALA A 11 -9.93 -12.24 -1.17
N HIS A 12 -9.33 -11.59 -0.16
CA HIS A 12 -9.64 -10.20 0.15
C HIS A 12 -8.81 -9.30 -0.78
N HIS A 13 -9.47 -8.54 -1.64
CA HIS A 13 -8.86 -7.47 -2.42
C HIS A 13 -9.19 -6.13 -1.76
N GLY A 14 -8.78 -5.97 -0.49
CA GLY A 14 -9.25 -4.85 0.33
C GLY A 14 -8.20 -4.37 1.32
N THR A 15 -8.44 -3.19 1.89
CA THR A 15 -7.54 -2.47 2.81
C THR A 15 -7.41 -3.12 4.19
N ALA A 16 -7.74 -4.41 4.35
CA ALA A 16 -7.77 -5.09 5.65
C ALA A 16 -6.39 -5.17 6.33
N ALA A 17 -5.30 -5.06 5.55
CA ALA A 17 -3.94 -4.97 6.08
C ALA A 17 -3.62 -3.58 6.67
N PHE A 18 -4.44 -2.57 6.38
CA PHE A 18 -4.26 -1.19 6.85
C PHE A 18 -5.22 -0.89 8.00
N ASP A 19 -4.70 -0.19 9.01
CA ASP A 19 -5.50 0.37 10.09
C ASP A 19 -6.28 1.60 9.57
N THR A 20 -7.57 1.43 9.28
CA THR A 20 -8.40 2.49 8.69
C THR A 20 -8.82 3.58 9.68
N ASP A 21 -8.64 3.33 10.98
CA ASP A 21 -8.94 4.31 12.04
C ASP A 21 -7.78 5.28 12.26
N LYS A 22 -6.58 4.92 11.80
CA LYS A 22 -5.39 5.78 11.88
C LYS A 22 -5.19 6.56 10.59
N ARG A 23 -5.05 7.88 10.74
CA ARG A 23 -4.67 8.79 9.66
C ARG A 23 -3.36 9.48 10.02
N LEU A 24 -2.41 9.44 9.10
CA LEU A 24 -1.10 10.06 9.24
C LEU A 24 -0.92 11.10 8.13
N THR A 25 -0.25 12.20 8.44
CA THR A 25 0.23 13.17 7.44
C THR A 25 1.75 13.11 7.43
N LEU A 26 2.32 12.67 6.31
CA LEU A 26 3.77 12.57 6.14
C LEU A 26 4.28 13.79 5.37
N LYS A 27 5.40 14.36 5.84
CA LYS A 27 6.16 15.40 5.12
C LYS A 27 7.57 14.85 4.89
N GLY A 28 7.91 14.61 3.64
CA GLY A 28 9.17 13.98 3.28
C GLY A 28 9.58 14.27 1.85
N THR A 29 10.74 13.76 1.47
CA THR A 29 11.26 13.83 0.11
C THR A 29 10.90 12.56 -0.63
N VAL A 30 10.28 12.68 -1.79
CA VAL A 30 10.00 11.52 -2.67
C VAL A 30 11.32 10.96 -3.17
N THR A 31 11.54 9.67 -2.95
CA THR A 31 12.75 8.96 -3.41
C THR A 31 12.50 8.18 -4.68
N GLU A 32 11.31 7.57 -4.82
CA GLU A 32 10.94 6.78 -5.99
C GLU A 32 9.42 6.74 -6.19
N TRP A 33 9.01 6.65 -7.45
CA TRP A 33 7.65 6.31 -7.84
C TRP A 33 7.64 5.04 -8.71
N PHE A 34 7.08 3.96 -8.16
CA PHE A 34 6.99 2.68 -8.86
C PHE A 34 5.62 2.51 -9.50
N TRP A 35 5.57 2.61 -10.82
CA TRP A 35 4.38 2.33 -11.62
C TRP A 35 4.23 0.83 -11.86
N SER A 36 3.24 0.20 -11.23
CA SER A 36 2.98 -1.23 -11.38
C SER A 36 1.51 -1.57 -11.26
N ASN A 37 1.12 -2.68 -11.87
CA ASN A 37 -0.22 -3.26 -11.77
C ASN A 37 -0.10 -4.58 -10.97
N PRO A 38 -0.85 -4.78 -9.86
CA PRO A 38 -2.12 -4.13 -9.52
C PRO A 38 -2.07 -2.81 -8.74
N HIS A 39 -0.95 -2.46 -8.09
CA HIS A 39 -0.84 -1.26 -7.25
C HIS A 39 0.46 -0.52 -7.51
N CYS A 40 0.39 0.81 -7.62
CA CYS A 40 1.57 1.67 -7.64
C CYS A 40 2.05 1.96 -6.20
N LEU A 41 3.36 2.16 -6.05
CA LEU A 41 4.00 2.45 -4.77
C LEU A 41 4.74 3.79 -4.83
N LEU A 42 4.55 4.62 -3.82
CA LEU A 42 5.31 5.84 -3.58
C LEU A 42 6.29 5.59 -2.44
N GLN A 43 7.57 5.88 -2.67
CA GLN A 43 8.59 5.83 -1.62
C GLN A 43 9.03 7.24 -1.24
N LEU A 44 9.22 7.46 0.07
CA LEU A 44 9.63 8.75 0.59
C LEU A 44 10.45 8.64 1.88
N ASP A 45 11.40 9.56 2.03
CA ASP A 45 12.17 9.74 3.25
C ASP A 45 11.53 10.83 4.11
N VAL A 46 11.11 10.47 5.33
CA VAL A 46 10.45 11.36 6.29
C VAL A 46 11.39 11.64 7.44
N LYS A 47 11.69 12.92 7.68
CA LYS A 47 12.52 13.33 8.81
C LYS A 47 11.67 13.58 10.04
N GLY A 48 11.91 12.82 11.11
CA GLY A 48 11.28 12.98 12.41
C GLY A 48 11.80 14.20 13.18
N GLU A 49 11.11 14.57 14.26
CA GLU A 49 11.48 15.70 15.12
C GLU A 49 12.83 15.49 15.83
N ASN A 50 13.19 14.23 16.07
CA ASN A 50 14.50 13.81 16.60
C ASN A 50 15.64 13.92 15.56
N GLY A 51 15.33 14.30 14.31
CA GLY A 51 16.27 14.40 13.21
C GLY A 51 16.56 13.09 12.48
N GLU A 52 15.99 11.98 12.93
CA GLU A 52 16.09 10.68 12.28
C GLU A 52 15.30 10.67 10.96
N VAL A 53 15.83 9.98 9.95
CA VAL A 53 15.14 9.78 8.68
C VAL A 53 14.58 8.37 8.66
N VAL A 54 13.28 8.28 8.44
CA VAL A 54 12.56 7.00 8.28
C VAL A 54 12.11 6.90 6.83
N HIS A 55 12.41 5.76 6.20
CA HIS A 55 11.96 5.46 4.86
C HIS A 55 10.55 4.86 4.89
N TRP A 56 9.64 5.40 4.08
CA TRP A 56 8.25 4.99 3.99
C TRP A 56 7.91 4.47 2.59
N ILE A 57 7.04 3.47 2.54
CA ILE A 57 6.39 3.00 1.32
C ILE A 57 4.88 3.19 1.49
N VAL A 58 4.27 3.88 0.52
CA VAL A 58 2.83 4.15 0.48
C VAL A 58 2.24 3.43 -0.72
N GLU A 59 1.25 2.58 -0.47
CA GLU A 59 0.49 1.91 -1.52
C GLU A 59 -0.62 2.81 -2.06
N THR A 60 -0.86 2.74 -3.37
CA THR A 60 -1.89 3.51 -4.07
C THR A 60 -2.74 2.60 -4.97
N GLN A 61 -3.54 3.18 -5.86
CA GLN A 61 -4.38 2.42 -6.79
C GLN A 61 -3.57 1.89 -7.99
N ASN A 62 -4.24 1.16 -8.88
CA ASN A 62 -3.65 0.72 -10.14
C ASN A 62 -3.27 1.92 -11.05
N PRO A 63 -2.40 1.73 -12.05
CA PRO A 63 -1.92 2.83 -12.88
C PRO A 63 -3.03 3.54 -13.65
N VAL A 64 -4.08 2.82 -14.05
CA VAL A 64 -5.22 3.37 -14.80
C VAL A 64 -5.96 4.41 -13.97
N ASN A 65 -6.32 4.08 -12.73
CA ASN A 65 -7.08 5.00 -11.87
C ASN A 65 -6.24 6.18 -11.36
N MET A 66 -4.91 6.06 -11.37
CA MET A 66 -4.01 7.13 -10.95
C MET A 66 -3.77 8.19 -12.03
N CYS A 67 -4.01 7.88 -13.30
CA CYS A 67 -3.77 8.76 -14.45
C CYS A 67 -5.05 9.26 -15.14
N SER A 68 -6.22 8.81 -14.68
CA SER A 68 -7.55 9.24 -15.15
C SER A 68 -8.07 10.45 -14.39
#